data_AF-A0A6N9HB38-F1
#
_entry.id   AF-A0A6N9HB38-F1
#
_cell.length_a   1.000
_cell.length_b   1.000
_cell.length_c   1.000
_cell.angle_alpha   90.00
_cell.angle_beta   90.00
_cell.angle_gamma   90.00
#
_symmetry.space_group_name_H-M   'P 1'
#
loop_
_entity.id
_entity.type
_entity.pdbx_description
1 polymer ?
#
loop_
_entity_poly.entity_id
_entity_poly.type
_entity_poly.pdbx_seq_one_letter_code
_entity_poly.pdbx_strand_id
1 'polypeptide(L)'
;MQKYTCHLLLAVLAAAFSNPSSAQGVPGVPNCDGAAMLVCAPVVAVVSAKNALRQASTENRLKAALEEGNAKKAKPLLKKAMRRKSDQEKAQYLHAATDAYLKDKEPAKQPARLEIAKYVMENIDLRGEHGSAFLQRVIATDHYSYDSRESFLLRRLALAEVALAQGANARNVNLSACRLCGADLALLPLLLKNGANIATSAYLLTDLVRLGDYDAAQRLIELGANANGAIDEWRGPLHQVAEGCVPREQRGDMAPPERERLWSLCVDLTTSFAKFAVAHGADPNGQSSVATLCDTPYSLALQGGNKVLAETLRKLGADPTLAQRCKREAPPGAVP
;
A
#
# COMPACT_ATOMS: atom_id res chain seq x y z
N MET A 1 2.74 -11.93 -41.08
CA MET A 1 3.44 -10.80 -40.44
C MET A 1 3.51 -9.53 -41.31
N GLN A 2 3.52 -9.63 -42.64
CA GLN A 2 3.71 -8.47 -43.54
C GLN A 2 2.55 -7.46 -43.61
N LYS A 3 1.29 -7.89 -43.38
CA LYS A 3 0.11 -7.01 -43.41
C LYS A 3 -0.02 -6.11 -42.18
N TYR A 4 0.44 -6.55 -41.01
CA TYR A 4 0.34 -5.76 -39.76
C TYR A 4 1.35 -4.60 -39.70
N THR A 5 2.52 -4.75 -40.33
CA THR A 5 3.53 -3.69 -40.43
C THR A 5 3.08 -2.50 -41.27
N CYS A 6 2.21 -2.71 -42.27
CA CYS A 6 1.74 -1.64 -43.16
C CYS A 6 0.74 -0.71 -42.45
N HIS A 7 -0.21 -1.27 -41.69
CA HIS A 7 -1.20 -0.48 -40.94
C HIS A 7 -0.59 0.31 -39.78
N LEU A 8 0.43 -0.24 -39.10
CA LEU A 8 1.14 0.49 -38.04
C LEU A 8 1.92 1.70 -38.61
N LEU A 9 2.54 1.54 -39.78
CA LEU A 9 3.26 2.63 -40.46
C LEU A 9 2.32 3.74 -40.91
N LEU A 10 1.16 3.38 -41.47
CA LEU A 10 0.12 4.33 -41.88
C LEU A 10 -0.48 5.10 -40.69
N ALA A 11 -0.73 4.43 -39.56
CA ALA A 11 -1.25 5.08 -38.35
C ALA A 11 -0.23 6.04 -37.72
N VAL A 12 1.06 5.65 -37.69
CA VAL A 12 2.15 6.51 -37.18
C VAL A 12 2.39 7.72 -38.09
N LEU A 13 2.28 7.54 -39.42
CA LEU A 13 2.35 8.65 -40.37
C LEU A 13 1.16 9.61 -40.21
N ALA A 14 -0.06 9.11 -40.08
CA ALA A 14 -1.25 9.95 -39.89
C ALA A 14 -1.21 10.77 -38.58
N ALA A 15 -0.68 10.19 -37.50
CA ALA A 15 -0.46 10.89 -36.23
C ALA A 15 0.65 11.95 -36.32
N ALA A 16 1.67 11.73 -37.16
CA ALA A 16 2.76 12.68 -37.37
C ALA A 16 2.34 13.94 -38.14
N PHE A 17 1.29 13.86 -38.98
CA PHE A 17 0.79 15.00 -39.77
C PHE A 17 -0.33 15.79 -39.08
N SER A 18 -0.89 15.32 -37.96
CA SER A 18 -2.01 15.97 -37.26
C SER A 18 -1.60 16.93 -36.14
N ASN A 19 -0.31 16.99 -35.78
CA ASN A 19 0.21 17.91 -34.75
C ASN A 19 1.30 18.83 -35.33
N PRO A 20 0.99 20.09 -35.68
CA PRO A 20 1.96 21.03 -36.24
C PRO A 20 3.01 21.57 -35.23
N SER A 21 3.08 21.02 -34.02
CA SER A 21 3.74 21.66 -32.87
C SER A 21 5.17 21.21 -32.54
N SER A 22 5.89 20.39 -33.32
CA SER A 22 7.13 19.78 -32.78
C SER A 22 8.28 19.44 -33.75
N ALA A 23 8.53 20.23 -34.80
CA ALA A 23 9.77 20.06 -35.59
C ALA A 23 11.02 20.65 -34.90
N GLN A 24 10.87 21.45 -33.85
CA GLN A 24 12.00 21.99 -33.09
C GLN A 24 12.43 20.98 -32.01
N GLY A 25 13.55 20.30 -32.22
CA GLY A 25 14.25 19.60 -31.13
C GLY A 25 14.72 18.17 -31.36
N VAL A 26 14.63 17.59 -32.57
CA VAL A 26 15.27 16.28 -32.81
C VAL A 26 16.79 16.47 -32.90
N PRO A 27 17.59 15.90 -31.95
CA PRO A 27 19.03 16.12 -31.93
C PRO A 27 19.69 15.60 -33.22
N GLY A 28 20.37 16.48 -33.94
CA GLY A 28 21.09 16.14 -35.16
C GLY A 28 20.28 16.24 -36.47
N VAL A 29 19.07 16.81 -36.44
CA VAL A 29 18.33 17.17 -37.65
C VAL A 29 18.33 18.70 -37.80
N PRO A 30 18.66 19.26 -38.99
CA PRO A 30 18.57 20.70 -39.23
C PRO A 30 17.16 21.23 -38.96
N ASN A 31 17.04 22.46 -38.45
CA ASN A 31 15.73 23.13 -38.35
C ASN A 31 15.13 23.23 -39.76
N CYS A 32 13.97 22.60 -39.94
CA CYS A 32 13.30 22.57 -41.23
C CYS A 32 12.19 23.63 -41.25
N ASP A 33 12.54 24.80 -41.76
CA ASP A 33 11.63 25.94 -41.88
C ASP A 33 11.20 26.17 -43.34
N GLY A 34 10.00 26.71 -43.55
CA GLY A 34 9.48 27.07 -44.87
C GLY A 34 9.28 25.87 -45.83
N ALA A 35 9.59 26.06 -47.12
CA ALA A 35 9.39 25.04 -48.15
C ALA A 35 10.21 23.75 -47.93
N ALA A 36 11.29 23.82 -47.12
CA ALA A 36 12.09 22.65 -46.75
C ALA A 36 11.32 21.63 -45.89
N MET A 37 10.21 22.02 -45.25
CA MET A 37 9.34 21.09 -44.51
C MET A 37 8.82 19.94 -45.37
N LEU A 38 8.50 20.17 -46.65
CA LEU A 38 7.95 19.14 -47.53
C LEU A 38 8.93 17.99 -47.78
N VAL A 39 10.24 18.27 -47.68
CA VAL A 39 11.30 17.28 -47.85
C VAL A 39 11.76 16.72 -46.50
N CYS A 40 11.82 17.56 -45.47
CA CYS A 40 12.27 17.15 -44.15
C CYS A 40 11.26 16.33 -43.35
N ALA A 41 9.97 16.66 -43.42
CA ALA A 41 8.96 16.06 -42.55
C ALA A 41 8.89 14.52 -42.67
N PRO A 42 8.96 13.92 -43.87
CA PRO A 42 9.03 12.46 -44.01
C PRO A 42 10.28 11.86 -43.36
N VAL A 43 11.43 12.53 -43.47
CA VAL A 43 12.70 12.08 -42.88
C VAL A 43 12.63 12.14 -41.36
N VAL A 44 12.13 13.25 -40.80
CA VAL A 44 11.91 13.42 -39.36
C VAL A 44 10.93 12.37 -38.83
N ALA A 45 9.83 12.11 -39.55
CA ALA A 45 8.85 11.10 -39.18
C ALA A 45 9.46 9.69 -39.18
N VAL A 46 10.24 9.33 -40.19
CA VAL A 46 10.91 8.02 -40.29
C VAL A 46 11.95 7.85 -39.17
N VAL A 47 12.76 8.86 -38.89
CA VAL A 47 13.75 8.84 -37.80
C VAL A 47 13.05 8.71 -36.44
N SER A 48 11.98 9.46 -36.22
CA SER A 48 11.19 9.42 -34.99
C SER A 48 10.52 8.06 -34.79
N ALA A 49 9.88 7.51 -35.84
CA ALA A 49 9.26 6.18 -35.82
C ALA A 49 10.30 5.08 -35.56
N LYS A 50 11.48 5.16 -36.20
CA LYS A 50 12.58 4.20 -35.98
C LYS A 50 13.11 4.27 -34.55
N ASN A 51 13.21 5.46 -33.97
CA ASN A 51 13.62 5.64 -32.58
C ASN A 51 12.56 5.09 -31.61
N ALA A 52 11.27 5.38 -31.85
CA ALA A 52 10.17 4.83 -31.06
C ALA A 52 10.13 3.30 -31.09
N LEU A 53 10.26 2.68 -32.28
CA LEU A 53 10.31 1.22 -32.42
C LEU A 53 11.53 0.60 -31.72
N ARG A 54 12.69 1.25 -31.79
CA ARG A 54 13.90 0.81 -31.07
C ARG A 54 13.75 0.93 -29.57
N GLN A 55 13.11 1.99 -29.08
CA GLN A 55 12.83 2.19 -27.67
C GLN A 55 11.83 1.13 -27.16
N ALA A 56 10.71 0.94 -27.85
CA ALA A 56 9.74 -0.11 -27.54
C ALA A 56 10.38 -1.50 -27.54
N SER A 57 11.28 -1.79 -28.50
CA SER A 57 12.05 -3.03 -28.51
C SER A 57 12.96 -3.17 -27.29
N THR A 58 13.60 -2.09 -26.86
CA THR A 58 14.49 -2.10 -25.68
C THR A 58 13.70 -2.28 -24.39
N GLU A 59 12.57 -1.60 -24.24
CA GLU A 59 11.67 -1.71 -23.09
C GLU A 59 11.05 -3.11 -22.98
N ASN A 60 10.60 -3.69 -24.10
CA ASN A 60 10.10 -5.06 -24.13
C ASN A 60 11.18 -6.08 -23.75
N ARG A 61 12.42 -5.90 -24.24
CA ARG A 61 13.56 -6.75 -23.87
C ARG A 61 13.94 -6.60 -22.40
N LEU A 62 13.85 -5.38 -21.87
CA LEU A 62 14.11 -5.12 -20.46
C LEU A 62 13.05 -5.79 -19.61
N LYS A 63 11.76 -5.58 -19.90
CA LYS A 63 10.64 -6.22 -19.20
C LYS A 63 10.81 -7.75 -19.17
N ALA A 64 11.07 -8.37 -20.32
CA ALA A 64 11.33 -9.81 -20.39
C ALA A 64 12.55 -10.22 -19.53
N ALA A 65 13.64 -9.45 -19.54
CA ALA A 65 14.81 -9.76 -18.71
C ALA A 65 14.54 -9.63 -17.19
N LEU A 66 13.70 -8.68 -16.77
CA LEU A 66 13.24 -8.53 -15.39
C LEU A 66 12.38 -9.74 -14.98
N GLU A 67 11.39 -10.10 -15.79
CA GLU A 67 10.50 -11.25 -15.57
C GLU A 67 11.27 -12.58 -15.58
N GLU A 68 12.25 -12.75 -16.47
CA GLU A 68 13.14 -13.92 -16.50
C GLU A 68 14.06 -14.00 -15.27
N GLY A 69 14.24 -12.90 -14.53
CA GLY A 69 15.26 -12.81 -13.48
C GLY A 69 16.68 -12.91 -14.03
N ASN A 70 16.92 -12.52 -15.29
CA ASN A 70 18.23 -12.65 -15.91
C ASN A 70 19.09 -11.40 -15.69
N ALA A 71 19.80 -11.35 -14.56
CA ALA A 71 20.62 -10.21 -14.18
C ALA A 71 21.69 -9.85 -15.25
N LYS A 72 22.27 -10.85 -15.92
CA LYS A 72 23.28 -10.65 -16.98
C LYS A 72 22.69 -9.91 -18.19
N LYS A 73 21.42 -10.17 -18.55
CA LYS A 73 20.70 -9.45 -19.61
C LYS A 73 20.15 -8.10 -19.12
N ALA A 74 19.61 -8.06 -17.91
CA ALA A 74 18.90 -6.90 -17.38
C ALA A 74 19.84 -5.72 -17.08
N LYS A 75 20.99 -5.95 -16.42
CA LYS A 75 21.89 -4.85 -15.99
C LYS A 75 22.38 -3.98 -17.17
N PRO A 76 22.84 -4.52 -18.32
CA PRO A 76 23.22 -3.70 -19.48
C PRO A 76 22.06 -2.90 -20.08
N LEU A 77 20.85 -3.49 -20.11
CA LEU A 77 19.65 -2.81 -20.60
C LEU A 77 19.24 -1.67 -19.67
N LEU A 78 19.25 -1.90 -18.35
CA LEU A 78 19.00 -0.88 -17.33
C LEU A 78 20.03 0.25 -17.40
N LYS A 79 21.32 -0.07 -17.51
CA LYS A 79 22.39 0.93 -17.67
C LYS A 79 22.12 1.87 -18.84
N LYS A 80 21.67 1.32 -19.97
CA LYS A 80 21.33 2.10 -21.16
C LYS A 80 20.03 2.89 -20.97
N ALA A 81 19.00 2.27 -20.40
CA ALA A 81 17.69 2.86 -20.23
C ALA A 81 17.69 4.02 -19.22
N MET A 82 18.43 3.88 -18.11
CA MET A 82 18.55 4.90 -17.05
C MET A 82 19.54 6.02 -17.40
N ARG A 83 20.29 5.90 -18.51
CA ARG A 83 21.29 6.89 -18.89
C ARG A 83 20.61 8.23 -19.17
N ARG A 84 20.99 9.27 -18.43
CA ARG A 84 20.43 10.64 -18.50
C ARG A 84 18.98 10.78 -18.02
N LYS A 85 18.43 9.76 -17.35
CA LYS A 85 17.12 9.87 -16.71
C LYS A 85 17.25 10.49 -15.32
N SER A 86 16.22 11.24 -14.93
CA SER A 86 16.03 11.68 -13.56
C SER A 86 15.77 10.49 -12.62
N ASP A 87 15.96 10.68 -11.32
CA ASP A 87 15.67 9.63 -10.33
C ASP A 87 14.19 9.24 -10.30
N GLN A 88 13.29 10.21 -10.55
CA GLN A 88 11.86 9.95 -10.71
C GLN A 88 11.57 9.00 -11.89
N GLU A 89 12.22 9.19 -13.04
CA GLU A 89 12.06 8.27 -14.16
C GLU A 89 12.69 6.90 -13.87
N LYS A 90 13.84 6.88 -13.16
CA LYS A 90 14.49 5.62 -12.78
C LYS A 90 13.66 4.82 -11.79
N ALA A 91 12.89 5.47 -10.93
CA ALA A 91 11.99 4.81 -9.97
C ALA A 91 10.98 3.88 -10.65
N GLN A 92 10.60 4.14 -11.91
CA GLN A 92 9.74 3.23 -12.68
C GLN A 92 10.42 1.87 -12.94
N TYR A 93 11.73 1.85 -13.19
CA TYR A 93 12.48 0.60 -13.30
C TYR A 93 12.64 -0.09 -11.96
N LEU A 94 12.76 0.67 -10.87
CA LEU A 94 12.79 0.11 -9.52
C LEU A 94 11.47 -0.58 -9.21
N HIS A 95 10.33 0.05 -9.54
CA HIS A 95 9.01 -0.57 -9.40
C HIS A 95 8.91 -1.87 -10.19
N ALA A 96 9.32 -1.87 -11.47
CA ALA A 96 9.28 -3.08 -12.30
C ALA A 96 10.16 -4.22 -11.76
N ALA A 97 11.38 -3.90 -11.29
CA ALA A 97 12.28 -4.89 -10.69
C ALA A 97 11.73 -5.44 -9.36
N THR A 98 11.11 -4.57 -8.56
CA THR A 98 10.49 -4.91 -7.28
C THR A 98 9.29 -5.83 -7.46
N ASP A 99 8.40 -5.48 -8.40
CA ASP A 99 7.26 -6.32 -8.75
C ASP A 99 7.72 -7.70 -9.24
N ALA A 100 8.75 -7.76 -10.08
CA ALA A 100 9.30 -9.03 -10.57
C ALA A 100 9.87 -9.89 -9.41
N TYR A 101 10.48 -9.26 -8.41
CA TYR A 101 11.00 -9.95 -7.23
C TYR A 101 9.89 -10.42 -6.27
N LEU A 102 8.92 -9.56 -5.97
CA LEU A 102 7.84 -9.84 -5.02
C LEU A 102 6.80 -10.83 -5.56
N LYS A 103 6.51 -10.81 -6.88
CA LYS A 103 5.53 -11.71 -7.53
C LYS A 103 6.08 -13.07 -7.93
N ASP A 104 7.32 -13.39 -7.54
CA ASP A 104 8.02 -14.58 -8.05
C ASP A 104 7.29 -15.88 -7.72
N LYS A 105 7.14 -16.75 -8.72
CA LYS A 105 6.63 -18.13 -8.62
C LYS A 105 7.75 -19.18 -8.68
N GLU A 106 8.98 -18.76 -8.94
CA GLU A 106 10.15 -19.61 -9.18
C GLU A 106 11.29 -19.25 -8.20
N PRO A 107 11.34 -19.86 -7.00
CA PRO A 107 12.31 -19.52 -5.96
C PRO A 107 13.79 -19.46 -6.43
N ALA A 108 14.18 -20.28 -7.41
CA ALA A 108 15.53 -20.31 -7.96
C ALA A 108 15.97 -19.00 -8.66
N LYS A 109 15.02 -18.16 -9.10
CA LYS A 109 15.30 -16.88 -9.77
C LYS A 109 15.40 -15.70 -8.80
N GLN A 110 14.98 -15.87 -7.54
CA GLN A 110 14.91 -14.80 -6.54
C GLN A 110 16.26 -14.10 -6.31
N PRO A 111 17.41 -14.79 -6.14
CA PRO A 111 18.68 -14.10 -5.92
C PRO A 111 19.04 -13.16 -7.07
N ALA A 112 18.83 -13.61 -8.31
CA ALA A 112 19.14 -12.81 -9.48
C ALA A 112 18.19 -11.61 -9.64
N ARG A 113 16.92 -11.74 -9.28
CA ARG A 113 15.95 -10.62 -9.28
C ARG A 113 16.25 -9.61 -8.19
N LEU A 114 16.63 -10.05 -6.98
CA LEU A 114 17.11 -9.14 -5.94
C LEU A 114 18.35 -8.37 -6.39
N GLU A 115 19.30 -9.04 -7.06
CA GLU A 115 20.49 -8.40 -7.63
C GLU A 115 20.17 -7.37 -8.74
N ILE A 116 19.05 -7.54 -9.45
CA ILE A 116 18.57 -6.52 -10.39
C ILE A 116 17.99 -5.33 -9.62
N ALA A 117 17.15 -5.56 -8.60
CA ALA A 117 16.58 -4.49 -7.80
C ALA A 117 17.68 -3.66 -7.10
N LYS A 118 18.66 -4.32 -6.47
CA LYS A 118 19.86 -3.69 -5.90
C LYS A 118 20.57 -2.80 -6.90
N TYR A 119 20.81 -3.29 -8.11
CA TYR A 119 21.46 -2.51 -9.17
C TYR A 119 20.69 -1.23 -9.50
N VAL A 120 19.35 -1.28 -9.52
CA VAL A 120 18.55 -0.07 -9.75
C VAL A 120 18.65 0.89 -8.56
N MET A 121 18.58 0.39 -7.32
CA MET A 121 18.72 1.20 -6.10
C MET A 121 20.08 1.92 -6.03
N GLU A 122 21.17 1.26 -6.42
CA GLU A 122 22.51 1.86 -6.47
C GLU A 122 22.62 3.03 -7.47
N ASN A 123 21.64 3.19 -8.35
CA ASN A 123 21.62 4.22 -9.39
C ASN A 123 20.54 5.30 -9.16
N ILE A 124 19.92 5.33 -7.98
CA ILE A 124 18.87 6.28 -7.56
C ILE A 124 19.25 6.87 -6.20
N ASP A 125 19.05 8.17 -5.97
CA ASP A 125 19.15 8.73 -4.62
C ASP A 125 17.92 8.35 -3.79
N LEU A 126 18.11 7.45 -2.82
CA LEU A 126 17.04 6.99 -1.93
C LEU A 126 16.90 7.83 -0.66
N ARG A 127 17.75 8.84 -0.41
CA ARG A 127 17.74 9.59 0.86
C ARG A 127 16.51 10.48 1.08
N GLY A 128 15.75 10.74 0.02
CA GLY A 128 14.54 11.57 0.04
C GLY A 128 13.25 10.79 -0.15
N GLU A 129 12.30 11.42 -0.84
CA GLU A 129 10.96 10.87 -1.08
C GLU A 129 10.97 9.55 -1.85
N HIS A 130 11.93 9.35 -2.76
CA HIS A 130 12.05 8.10 -3.50
C HIS A 130 12.29 6.89 -2.59
N GLY A 131 13.10 7.03 -1.53
CA GLY A 131 13.33 5.95 -0.57
C GLY A 131 12.09 5.63 0.25
N SER A 132 11.39 6.65 0.77
CA SER A 132 10.15 6.43 1.52
C SER A 132 9.04 5.87 0.64
N ALA A 133 8.88 6.37 -0.59
CA ALA A 133 7.90 5.85 -1.55
C ALA A 133 8.22 4.40 -1.95
N PHE A 134 9.50 4.07 -2.10
CA PHE A 134 9.94 2.70 -2.33
C PHE A 134 9.58 1.79 -1.15
N LEU A 135 9.90 2.19 0.09
CA LEU A 135 9.55 1.42 1.29
C LEU A 135 8.03 1.28 1.44
N GLN A 136 7.26 2.33 1.13
CA GLN A 136 5.81 2.30 1.10
C GLN A 136 5.28 1.22 0.13
N ARG A 137 5.91 1.09 -1.04
CA ARG A 137 5.58 0.03 -1.99
C ARG A 137 5.95 -1.35 -1.46
N VAL A 138 7.13 -1.50 -0.85
CA VAL A 138 7.56 -2.77 -0.24
C VAL A 138 6.56 -3.24 0.82
N ILE A 139 5.94 -2.32 1.56
CA ILE A 139 4.96 -2.70 2.59
C ILE A 139 3.52 -2.85 2.09
N ALA A 140 3.20 -2.35 0.91
CA ALA A 140 1.87 -2.46 0.33
C ALA A 140 1.54 -3.93 -0.03
N THR A 141 0.27 -4.28 0.09
CA THR A 141 -0.22 -5.67 0.06
C THR A 141 -0.68 -6.15 -1.32
N ASP A 142 -0.45 -5.38 -2.37
CA ASP A 142 -0.97 -5.62 -3.72
C ASP A 142 -0.32 -6.81 -4.46
N HIS A 143 0.59 -7.54 -3.81
CA HIS A 143 1.36 -8.64 -4.43
C HIS A 143 1.15 -10.02 -3.79
N TYR A 144 0.17 -10.17 -2.89
CA TYR A 144 -0.01 -11.37 -2.07
C TYR A 144 -0.58 -12.62 -2.80
N SER A 145 -0.87 -12.58 -4.09
CA SER A 145 -1.72 -13.59 -4.73
C SER A 145 -1.02 -14.88 -5.23
N TYR A 146 0.28 -15.12 -4.97
CA TYR A 146 1.01 -16.17 -5.69
C TYR A 146 1.84 -17.18 -4.88
N ASP A 147 2.10 -16.97 -3.58
CA ASP A 147 3.08 -17.77 -2.81
C ASP A 147 2.69 -17.97 -1.33
N SER A 148 3.46 -18.81 -0.61
CA SER A 148 3.34 -18.93 0.85
C SER A 148 3.63 -17.59 1.55
N ARG A 149 2.87 -17.30 2.61
CA ARG A 149 2.99 -16.06 3.42
C ARG A 149 4.43 -15.80 3.85
N GLU A 150 5.14 -16.83 4.32
CA GLU A 150 6.51 -16.74 4.83
C GLU A 150 7.52 -16.26 3.77
N SER A 151 7.53 -16.85 2.58
CA SER A 151 8.42 -16.47 1.48
C SER A 151 8.20 -15.02 1.04
N PHE A 152 6.96 -14.53 1.12
CA PHE A 152 6.64 -13.14 0.81
C PHE A 152 7.23 -12.17 1.85
N LEU A 153 7.15 -12.50 3.15
CA LEU A 153 7.70 -11.67 4.23
C LEU A 153 9.23 -11.54 4.12
N LEU A 154 9.94 -12.66 3.91
CA LEU A 154 11.41 -12.65 3.77
C LEU A 154 11.89 -11.77 2.60
N ARG A 155 11.15 -11.78 1.48
CA ARG A 155 11.46 -10.92 0.32
C ARG A 155 11.26 -9.44 0.62
N ARG A 156 10.19 -9.08 1.33
CA ARG A 156 9.94 -7.69 1.74
C ARG A 156 11.03 -7.17 2.66
N LEU A 157 11.41 -7.99 3.65
CA LEU A 157 12.52 -7.67 4.55
C LEU A 157 13.81 -7.43 3.77
N ALA A 158 14.20 -8.33 2.86
CA ALA A 158 15.42 -8.19 2.07
C ALA A 158 15.45 -6.89 1.23
N LEU A 159 14.33 -6.49 0.62
CA LEU A 159 14.26 -5.22 -0.10
C LEU A 159 14.37 -4.01 0.82
N ALA A 160 13.71 -4.04 1.98
CA ALA A 160 13.77 -2.96 2.96
C ALA A 160 15.19 -2.78 3.50
N GLU A 161 15.87 -3.88 3.86
CA GLU A 161 17.26 -3.85 4.33
C GLU A 161 18.20 -3.21 3.32
N VAL A 162 18.10 -3.59 2.04
CA VAL A 162 18.92 -3.00 0.97
C VAL A 162 18.63 -1.52 0.82
N ALA A 163 17.36 -1.12 0.74
CA ALA A 163 17.02 0.29 0.54
C ALA A 163 17.48 1.16 1.71
N LEU A 164 17.28 0.69 2.96
CA LEU A 164 17.74 1.39 4.15
C LEU A 164 19.27 1.49 4.20
N ALA A 165 20.00 0.43 3.80
CA ALA A 165 21.45 0.47 3.68
C ALA A 165 21.95 1.48 2.62
N GLN A 166 21.13 1.77 1.60
CA GLN A 166 21.38 2.80 0.58
C GLN A 166 20.90 4.19 1.00
N GLY A 167 20.49 4.37 2.27
CA GLY A 167 20.10 5.65 2.83
C GLY A 167 18.61 5.97 2.74
N ALA A 168 17.75 5.03 2.32
CA ALA A 168 16.32 5.21 2.43
C ALA A 168 15.91 5.47 3.89
N ASN A 169 14.82 6.20 4.06
CA ASN A 169 14.27 6.56 5.36
C ASN A 169 12.79 6.21 5.41
N ALA A 170 12.33 5.66 6.53
CA ALA A 170 10.96 5.23 6.71
C ALA A 170 10.02 6.32 7.28
N ARG A 171 10.50 7.56 7.53
CA ARG A 171 9.69 8.66 8.10
C ARG A 171 8.32 8.88 7.45
N ASN A 172 8.24 8.76 6.13
CA ASN A 172 6.99 8.98 5.38
C ASN A 172 6.27 7.67 5.03
N VAL A 173 6.65 6.55 5.65
CA VAL A 173 5.99 5.27 5.46
C VAL A 173 4.75 5.22 6.36
N ASN A 174 3.59 5.06 5.73
CA ASN A 174 2.32 4.86 6.38
C ASN A 174 2.11 3.37 6.69
N LEU A 175 2.18 3.03 7.98
CA LEU A 175 2.04 1.66 8.45
C LEU A 175 0.60 1.12 8.31
N SER A 176 -0.41 1.98 8.11
CA SER A 176 -1.79 1.53 7.87
C SER A 176 -1.94 0.72 6.59
N ALA A 177 -1.07 0.94 5.60
CA ALA A 177 -1.07 0.16 4.36
C ALA A 177 -0.48 -1.25 4.53
N CYS A 178 0.15 -1.55 5.67
CA CYS A 178 0.88 -2.78 5.88
C CYS A 178 0.06 -3.89 6.54
N ARG A 179 -0.97 -4.41 5.87
CA ARG A 179 -1.91 -5.40 6.45
C ARG A 179 -1.25 -6.69 6.96
N LEU A 180 -0.01 -6.98 6.56
CA LEU A 180 0.75 -8.16 6.98
C LEU A 180 2.03 -7.85 7.78
N CYS A 181 2.27 -6.59 8.17
CA CYS A 181 3.44 -6.27 9.00
C CYS A 181 3.41 -6.97 10.36
N GLY A 182 2.22 -7.33 10.87
CA GLY A 182 2.11 -8.03 12.15
C GLY A 182 2.72 -9.43 12.17
N ALA A 183 2.82 -10.10 11.02
CA ALA A 183 3.57 -11.36 10.92
C ALA A 183 5.05 -11.17 10.62
N ASP A 184 5.48 -9.95 10.29
CA ASP A 184 6.85 -9.66 9.91
C ASP A 184 7.65 -9.15 11.12
N LEU A 185 8.13 -10.12 11.91
CA LEU A 185 8.83 -9.85 13.17
C LEU A 185 10.07 -8.99 13.02
N ALA A 186 10.69 -8.96 11.84
CA ALA A 186 11.91 -8.22 11.59
C ALA A 186 11.65 -6.89 10.87
N LEU A 187 10.71 -6.85 9.91
CA LEU A 187 10.49 -5.67 9.09
C LEU A 187 9.95 -4.48 9.90
N LEU A 188 8.98 -4.72 10.79
CA LEU A 188 8.36 -3.62 11.52
C LEU A 188 9.36 -2.94 12.48
N PRO A 189 10.11 -3.65 13.35
CA PRO A 189 11.18 -3.03 14.14
C PRO A 189 12.23 -2.32 13.27
N LEU A 190 12.58 -2.89 12.12
CA LEU A 190 13.53 -2.29 11.18
C LEU A 190 13.01 -0.93 10.65
N LEU A 191 11.75 -0.84 10.23
CA LEU A 191 11.16 0.40 9.75
C LEU A 191 11.07 1.46 10.84
N LEU A 192 10.67 1.08 12.07
CA LEU A 192 10.58 1.99 13.21
C LEU A 192 11.95 2.53 13.62
N LYS A 193 12.98 1.67 13.67
CA LYS A 193 14.37 2.06 13.90
C LYS A 193 14.85 3.08 12.86
N ASN A 194 14.29 3.04 11.64
CA ASN A 194 14.59 3.96 10.55
C ASN A 194 13.52 5.04 10.37
N GLY A 195 12.79 5.38 11.44
CA GLY A 195 11.98 6.59 11.52
C GLY A 195 10.50 6.43 11.12
N ALA A 196 10.01 5.23 10.81
CA ALA A 196 8.58 5.03 10.56
C ALA A 196 7.74 5.51 11.75
N ASN A 197 6.64 6.21 11.46
CA ASN A 197 5.79 6.76 12.49
C ASN A 197 4.81 5.71 13.03
N ILE A 198 5.10 5.17 14.21
CA ILE A 198 4.24 4.19 14.89
C ILE A 198 2.82 4.74 15.16
N ALA A 199 2.63 6.06 15.26
CA ALA A 199 1.29 6.63 15.46
C ALA A 199 0.35 6.33 14.28
N THR A 200 0.88 6.04 13.09
CA THR A 200 0.08 5.66 11.91
C THR A 200 -0.38 4.19 11.93
N SER A 201 -0.02 3.41 12.96
CA SER A 201 -0.33 1.98 13.03
C SER A 201 -1.69 1.65 13.66
N ALA A 202 -2.53 2.64 14.01
CA ALA A 202 -3.84 2.40 14.63
C ALA A 202 -4.74 1.49 13.78
N TYR A 203 -4.78 1.74 12.46
CA TYR A 203 -5.44 0.87 11.49
C TYR A 203 -4.86 -0.55 11.48
N LEU A 204 -3.52 -0.66 11.46
CA LEU A 204 -2.84 -1.95 11.46
C LEU A 204 -3.16 -2.76 12.72
N LEU A 205 -3.08 -2.11 13.90
CA LEU A 205 -3.41 -2.73 15.17
C LEU A 205 -4.84 -3.28 15.14
N THR A 206 -5.79 -2.47 14.66
CA THR A 206 -7.19 -2.88 14.57
C THR A 206 -7.41 -4.03 13.60
N ASP A 207 -6.76 -4.01 12.43
CA ASP A 207 -6.83 -5.10 11.45
C ASP A 207 -6.25 -6.40 12.02
N LEU A 208 -5.14 -6.36 12.74
CA LEU A 208 -4.53 -7.54 13.39
C LEU A 208 -5.48 -8.17 14.41
N VAL A 209 -6.06 -7.36 15.29
CA VAL A 209 -6.98 -7.90 16.30
C VAL A 209 -8.28 -8.41 15.67
N ARG A 210 -8.81 -7.74 14.63
CA ARG A 210 -9.99 -8.22 13.86
C ARG A 210 -9.73 -9.58 13.21
N LEU A 211 -8.49 -9.84 12.79
CA LEU A 211 -8.06 -11.13 12.26
C LEU A 211 -7.75 -12.16 13.37
N GLY A 212 -7.82 -11.77 14.64
CA GLY A 212 -7.48 -12.61 15.79
C GLY A 212 -5.98 -12.81 16.01
N ASP A 213 -5.13 -12.02 15.34
CA ASP A 213 -3.67 -12.10 15.44
C ASP A 213 -3.18 -11.30 16.67
N TYR A 214 -3.59 -11.75 17.86
CA TYR A 214 -3.31 -11.08 19.14
C TYR A 214 -1.80 -11.01 19.44
N ASP A 215 -1.03 -12.01 19.05
CA ASP A 215 0.42 -12.01 19.21
C ASP A 215 1.06 -10.88 18.38
N ALA A 216 0.63 -10.70 17.13
CA ALA A 216 1.09 -9.59 16.30
C ALA A 216 0.65 -8.23 16.86
N ALA A 217 -0.60 -8.13 17.32
CA ALA A 217 -1.14 -6.93 17.93
C ALA A 217 -0.37 -6.53 19.19
N GLN A 218 -0.05 -7.50 20.06
CA GLN A 218 0.72 -7.27 21.28
C GLN A 218 2.10 -6.71 20.95
N ARG A 219 2.81 -7.34 20.02
CA ARG A 219 4.13 -6.89 19.57
C ARG A 219 4.09 -5.47 19.01
N LEU A 220 3.05 -5.13 18.26
CA LEU A 220 2.87 -3.78 17.73
C LEU A 220 2.67 -2.74 18.86
N ILE A 221 1.95 -3.09 19.94
CA ILE A 221 1.81 -2.26 21.14
C ILE A 221 3.15 -2.13 21.89
N GLU A 222 3.90 -3.23 22.04
CA GLU A 222 5.25 -3.23 22.65
C GLU A 222 6.24 -2.33 21.88
N LEU A 223 6.03 -2.19 20.57
CA LEU A 223 6.76 -1.26 19.70
C LEU A 223 6.27 0.20 19.78
N GLY A 224 5.27 0.48 20.62
CA GLY A 224 4.76 1.83 20.90
C GLY A 224 3.46 2.20 20.19
N ALA A 225 2.75 1.25 19.59
CA ALA A 225 1.43 1.54 19.03
C ALA A 225 0.43 1.90 20.11
N ASN A 226 -0.30 2.99 19.87
CA ASN A 226 -1.33 3.46 20.79
C ASN A 226 -2.59 2.60 20.65
N ALA A 227 -2.95 1.85 21.69
CA ALA A 227 -4.20 1.09 21.76
C ALA A 227 -5.46 1.99 21.70
N ASN A 228 -5.30 3.29 21.97
CA ASN A 228 -6.32 4.34 21.82
C ASN A 228 -6.14 5.16 20.52
N GLY A 229 -5.30 4.72 19.59
CA GLY A 229 -5.02 5.44 18.35
C GLY A 229 -6.28 5.61 17.51
N ALA A 230 -6.52 6.83 17.04
CA ALA A 230 -7.65 7.14 16.17
C ALA A 230 -7.48 6.42 14.82
N ILE A 231 -8.54 5.77 14.36
CA ILE A 231 -8.60 5.05 13.08
C ILE A 231 -9.13 6.00 12.02
N ASP A 232 -10.29 6.59 12.28
CA ASP A 232 -10.77 7.75 11.55
C ASP A 232 -10.76 8.97 12.47
N GLU A 233 -11.27 10.11 12.00
CA GLU A 233 -11.20 11.39 12.70
C GLU A 233 -11.69 11.33 14.17
N TRP A 234 -12.52 10.35 14.54
CA TRP A 234 -13.19 10.34 15.83
C TRP A 234 -13.22 8.96 16.52
N ARG A 235 -12.96 7.86 15.82
CA ARG A 235 -13.15 6.51 16.36
C ARG A 235 -11.83 5.81 16.67
N GLY A 236 -11.73 5.31 17.90
CA GLY A 236 -10.68 4.39 18.31
C GLY A 236 -11.02 2.93 17.96
N PRO A 237 -10.12 1.98 18.24
CA PRO A 237 -10.31 0.57 17.91
C PRO A 237 -11.49 -0.08 18.61
N LEU A 238 -11.75 0.31 19.87
CA LEU A 238 -12.90 -0.19 20.63
C LEU A 238 -14.24 0.31 20.06
N HIS A 239 -14.31 1.52 19.50
CA HIS A 239 -15.51 2.04 18.84
C HIS A 239 -15.87 1.21 17.61
N GLN A 240 -14.89 0.97 16.73
CA GLN A 240 -15.12 0.23 15.49
C GLN A 240 -15.58 -1.22 15.76
N VAL A 241 -15.01 -1.86 16.77
CA VAL A 241 -15.35 -3.23 17.17
C VAL A 241 -16.74 -3.31 17.78
N ALA A 242 -17.12 -2.31 18.59
CA ALA A 242 -18.45 -2.25 19.19
C ALA A 242 -19.57 -2.03 18.15
N GLU A 243 -19.29 -1.29 17.08
CA GLU A 243 -20.22 -1.08 15.96
C GLU A 243 -20.26 -2.28 14.99
N GLY A 244 -19.17 -3.03 14.86
CA GLY A 244 -18.98 -4.06 13.83
C GLY A 244 -19.89 -5.29 13.91
N CYS A 245 -20.57 -5.52 15.04
CA CYS A 245 -21.58 -6.59 15.13
C CYS A 245 -22.93 -6.13 14.59
N VAL A 246 -23.13 -6.35 13.30
CA VAL A 246 -24.40 -6.05 12.62
C VAL A 246 -25.55 -6.88 13.22
N PRO A 247 -26.70 -6.26 13.58
CA PRO A 247 -27.86 -6.94 14.14
C PRO A 247 -28.41 -8.07 13.25
N ARG A 248 -29.08 -9.06 13.87
CA ARG A 248 -29.69 -10.23 13.20
C ARG A 248 -30.63 -9.88 12.04
N GLU A 249 -31.26 -8.72 12.10
CA GLU A 249 -32.30 -8.25 11.17
C GLU A 249 -31.75 -7.78 9.81
N GLN A 250 -30.49 -7.33 9.76
CA GLN A 250 -29.87 -6.83 8.52
C GLN A 250 -29.26 -7.96 7.65
N ARG A 251 -29.52 -9.23 8.00
CA ARG A 251 -29.06 -10.43 7.27
C ARG A 251 -30.26 -11.16 6.65
N GLY A 252 -31.14 -10.42 5.98
CA GLY A 252 -32.44 -10.90 5.49
C GLY A 252 -32.37 -12.23 4.71
N ASP A 253 -31.29 -12.43 3.95
CA ASP A 253 -31.16 -13.57 3.03
C ASP A 253 -30.50 -14.82 3.65
N MET A 254 -29.98 -14.75 4.88
CA MET A 254 -29.30 -15.88 5.53
C MET A 254 -30.27 -16.81 6.27
N ALA A 255 -30.02 -18.12 6.25
CA ALA A 255 -30.78 -19.07 7.04
C ALA A 255 -30.59 -18.80 8.56
N PRO A 256 -31.63 -18.99 9.41
CA PRO A 256 -31.53 -18.72 10.85
C PRO A 256 -30.33 -19.36 11.57
N PRO A 257 -29.97 -20.64 11.34
CA PRO A 257 -28.81 -21.25 11.99
C PRO A 257 -27.48 -20.61 11.61
N GLU A 258 -27.32 -20.20 10.36
CA GLU A 258 -26.11 -19.52 9.87
C GLU A 258 -26.00 -18.12 10.48
N ARG A 259 -27.11 -17.38 10.56
CA ARG A 259 -27.14 -16.08 11.25
C ARG A 259 -26.73 -16.19 12.70
N GLU A 260 -27.25 -17.18 13.43
CA GLU A 260 -26.90 -17.39 14.84
C GLU A 260 -25.42 -17.72 15.00
N ARG A 261 -24.89 -18.61 14.16
CA ARG A 261 -23.47 -18.96 14.15
C ARG A 261 -22.58 -17.73 13.93
N LEU A 262 -22.87 -16.94 12.90
CA LEU A 262 -22.07 -15.75 12.59
C LEU A 262 -22.22 -14.65 13.67
N TRP A 263 -23.39 -14.54 14.30
CA TRP A 263 -23.60 -13.67 15.45
C TRP A 263 -22.72 -14.09 16.63
N SER A 264 -22.73 -15.37 17.01
CA SER A 264 -21.88 -15.89 18.10
C SER A 264 -20.40 -15.62 17.83
N LEU A 265 -19.93 -15.88 16.60
CA LEU A 265 -18.54 -15.60 16.22
C LEU A 265 -18.20 -14.10 16.36
N CYS A 266 -19.14 -13.22 16.00
CA CYS A 266 -18.95 -11.78 16.20
C CYS A 266 -18.86 -11.40 17.69
N VAL A 267 -19.76 -11.94 18.51
CA VAL A 267 -19.76 -11.68 19.96
C VAL A 267 -18.44 -12.14 20.59
N ASP A 268 -17.97 -13.35 20.25
CA ASP A 268 -16.72 -13.91 20.78
C ASP A 268 -15.50 -13.09 20.34
N LEU A 269 -15.44 -12.72 19.06
CA LEU A 269 -14.35 -11.90 18.51
C LEU A 269 -14.31 -10.52 19.18
N THR A 270 -15.44 -9.81 19.23
CA THR A 270 -15.52 -8.46 19.79
C THR A 270 -15.26 -8.43 21.30
N THR A 271 -15.72 -9.44 22.03
CA THR A 271 -15.47 -9.58 23.47
C THR A 271 -13.99 -9.87 23.76
N SER A 272 -13.37 -10.74 22.96
CA SER A 272 -11.94 -11.06 23.08
C SER A 272 -11.08 -9.85 22.73
N PHE A 273 -11.44 -9.11 21.68
CA PHE A 273 -10.82 -7.84 21.32
C PHE A 273 -10.85 -6.87 22.51
N ALA A 274 -12.03 -6.65 23.11
CA ALA A 274 -12.17 -5.67 24.17
C ALA A 274 -11.30 -5.99 25.39
N LYS A 275 -11.25 -7.27 25.78
CA LYS A 275 -10.39 -7.74 26.87
C LYS A 275 -8.91 -7.50 26.56
N PHE A 276 -8.48 -7.88 25.36
CA PHE A 276 -7.10 -7.68 24.91
C PHE A 276 -6.74 -6.18 24.90
N ALA A 277 -7.53 -5.35 24.22
CA ALA A 277 -7.23 -3.93 24.07
C ALA A 277 -7.13 -3.23 25.43
N VAL A 278 -8.09 -3.46 26.34
CA VAL A 278 -8.06 -2.84 27.68
C VAL A 278 -6.90 -3.36 28.53
N ALA A 279 -6.59 -4.66 28.46
CA ALA A 279 -5.41 -5.22 29.14
C ALA A 279 -4.09 -4.58 28.65
N HIS A 280 -4.08 -4.03 27.43
CA HIS A 280 -2.97 -3.31 26.85
C HIS A 280 -3.17 -1.78 26.80
N GLY A 281 -3.98 -1.24 27.71
CA GLY A 281 -4.07 0.20 27.96
C GLY A 281 -5.09 0.98 27.12
N ALA A 282 -5.96 0.29 26.37
CA ALA A 282 -7.12 0.96 25.77
C ALA A 282 -8.10 1.42 26.87
N ASP A 283 -8.61 2.64 26.75
CA ASP A 283 -9.68 3.15 27.60
C ASP A 283 -11.00 2.48 27.19
N PRO A 284 -11.68 1.75 28.09
CA PRO A 284 -12.96 1.11 27.79
C PRO A 284 -14.08 2.09 27.41
N ASN A 285 -13.90 3.40 27.68
CA ASN A 285 -14.79 4.47 27.24
C ASN A 285 -14.45 5.02 25.84
N GLY A 286 -13.27 4.70 25.32
CA GLY A 286 -12.71 5.23 24.08
C GLY A 286 -12.60 6.76 24.09
N GLN A 287 -12.40 7.34 22.91
CA GLN A 287 -12.31 8.79 22.70
C GLN A 287 -13.69 9.50 22.61
N SER A 288 -14.64 9.14 23.49
CA SER A 288 -15.99 9.71 23.42
C SER A 288 -16.00 11.22 23.63
N SER A 289 -16.57 11.96 22.68
CA SER A 289 -16.68 13.42 22.68
C SER A 289 -17.88 13.88 21.87
N VAL A 290 -18.19 15.19 21.91
CA VAL A 290 -19.24 15.77 21.03
C VAL A 290 -18.97 15.47 19.55
N ALA A 291 -17.70 15.46 19.13
CA ALA A 291 -17.32 15.13 17.76
C ALA A 291 -17.59 13.66 17.39
N THR A 292 -17.59 12.74 18.36
CA THR A 292 -18.00 11.34 18.17
C THR A 292 -19.49 11.11 18.42
N LEU A 293 -20.32 12.16 18.40
CA LEU A 293 -21.73 12.10 18.78
C LEU A 293 -21.95 11.55 20.19
N CYS A 294 -20.94 11.70 21.05
CA CYS A 294 -20.88 11.17 22.40
C CYS A 294 -21.04 9.64 22.48
N ASP A 295 -20.79 8.92 21.39
CA ASP A 295 -20.83 7.47 21.43
C ASP A 295 -19.60 6.92 22.15
N THR A 296 -19.85 5.91 22.99
CA THR A 296 -18.85 5.13 23.71
C THR A 296 -18.87 3.71 23.15
N PRO A 297 -17.78 2.92 23.27
CA PRO A 297 -17.82 1.51 22.93
C PRO A 297 -18.99 0.77 23.64
N TYR A 298 -19.28 1.13 24.89
CA TYR A 298 -20.41 0.55 25.64
C TYR A 298 -21.77 0.87 25.01
N SER A 299 -22.04 2.14 24.68
CA SER A 299 -23.31 2.55 24.08
C SER A 299 -23.50 1.95 22.69
N LEU A 300 -22.44 1.88 21.88
CA LEU A 300 -22.46 1.25 20.55
C LEU A 300 -22.76 -0.25 20.65
N ALA A 301 -22.15 -0.96 21.60
CA ALA A 301 -22.42 -2.38 21.82
C ALA A 301 -23.90 -2.63 22.15
N LEU A 302 -24.53 -1.75 22.94
CA LEU A 302 -25.97 -1.83 23.22
C LEU A 302 -26.84 -1.51 22.01
N GLN A 303 -26.50 -0.47 21.23
CA GLN A 303 -27.21 -0.12 20.00
C GLN A 303 -27.18 -1.27 18.98
N GLY A 304 -26.03 -1.96 18.86
CA GLY A 304 -25.88 -3.15 18.02
C GLY A 304 -26.51 -4.43 18.58
N GLY A 305 -27.10 -4.39 19.79
CA GLY A 305 -27.71 -5.55 20.44
C GLY A 305 -26.70 -6.55 21.05
N ASN A 306 -25.41 -6.23 21.06
CA ASN A 306 -24.35 -7.05 21.64
C ASN A 306 -24.25 -6.83 23.16
N LYS A 307 -25.26 -7.32 23.89
CA LYS A 307 -25.34 -7.21 25.37
C LYS A 307 -24.14 -7.85 26.08
N VAL A 308 -23.57 -8.91 25.48
CA VAL A 308 -22.40 -9.61 26.04
C VAL A 308 -21.15 -8.73 26.00
N LEU A 309 -20.92 -8.05 24.88
CA LEU A 309 -19.83 -7.07 24.77
C LEU A 309 -20.05 -5.88 25.71
N ALA A 310 -21.26 -5.33 25.76
CA ALA A 310 -21.56 -4.20 26.66
C ALA A 310 -21.27 -4.55 28.13
N GLU A 311 -21.71 -5.73 28.59
CA GLU A 311 -21.43 -6.20 29.93
C GLU A 311 -19.92 -6.47 30.16
N THR A 312 -19.21 -6.94 29.13
CA THR A 312 -17.75 -7.09 29.20
C THR A 312 -17.06 -5.73 29.34
N LEU A 313 -17.41 -4.74 28.53
CA LEU A 313 -16.86 -3.39 28.60
C LEU A 313 -17.13 -2.75 29.96
N ARG A 314 -18.34 -2.92 30.53
CA ARG A 314 -18.67 -2.46 31.88
C ARG A 314 -17.74 -3.08 32.94
N LYS A 315 -17.50 -4.39 32.87
CA LYS A 315 -16.55 -5.09 33.77
C LYS A 315 -15.11 -4.62 33.59
N LEU A 316 -14.76 -4.18 32.38
CA LEU A 316 -13.46 -3.61 32.06
C LEU A 316 -13.33 -2.12 32.43
N GLY A 317 -14.37 -1.50 32.99
CA GLY A 317 -14.34 -0.12 33.49
C GLY A 317 -15.05 0.91 32.62
N ALA A 318 -15.80 0.51 31.58
CA ALA A 318 -16.63 1.44 30.82
C ALA A 318 -17.74 2.02 31.71
N ASP A 319 -17.95 3.33 31.62
CA ASP A 319 -19.02 4.04 32.32
C ASP A 319 -20.31 4.01 31.47
N PRO A 320 -21.37 3.31 31.93
CA PRO A 320 -22.60 3.17 31.16
C PRO A 320 -23.37 4.49 30.99
N THR A 321 -23.02 5.52 31.76
CA THR A 321 -23.70 6.82 31.74
C THR A 321 -22.91 7.89 30.99
N LEU A 322 -21.65 7.64 30.59
CA LEU A 322 -20.78 8.65 29.98
C LEU A 322 -21.38 9.25 28.71
N ALA A 323 -21.91 8.41 27.81
CA ALA A 323 -22.56 8.88 26.58
C ALA A 323 -23.72 9.85 26.87
N GLN A 324 -24.55 9.54 27.87
CA GLN A 324 -25.67 10.40 28.27
C GLN A 324 -25.19 11.72 28.87
N ARG A 325 -24.16 11.68 29.72
CA ARG A 325 -23.58 12.92 30.30
C ARG A 325 -23.03 13.82 29.20
N CYS A 326 -22.23 13.26 28.28
CA CYS A 326 -21.68 14.00 27.14
C CYS A 326 -22.79 14.64 26.30
N LYS A 327 -23.89 13.93 26.00
CA LYS A 327 -25.02 14.49 25.24
C LYS A 327 -25.74 15.64 25.95
N ARG A 328 -25.87 15.57 27.29
CA ARG A 328 -26.47 16.66 28.09
C ARG A 328 -25.59 17.90 28.16
N GLU A 329 -24.28 17.71 28.13
CA GLU A 329 -23.29 18.79 28.21
C GLU A 329 -22.92 19.36 26.83
N ALA A 330 -23.33 18.69 25.74
CA ALA A 330 -23.10 19.13 24.38
C ALA A 330 -23.85 20.43 24.07
N PRO A 331 -23.25 21.37 23.31
CA PRO A 331 -23.95 22.55 22.83
C PRO A 331 -25.23 22.18 22.04
N PRO A 332 -26.30 22.99 22.12
CA PRO A 332 -27.50 22.75 21.32
C PRO A 332 -27.17 22.57 19.83
N GLY A 333 -27.65 21.47 19.24
CA GLY A 333 -27.42 21.13 17.83
C GLY A 333 -26.06 20.51 17.50
N ALA A 334 -25.19 20.27 18.49
CA ALA A 334 -23.88 19.65 18.27
C ALA A 334 -23.93 18.12 18.18
N VAL A 335 -24.98 17.49 18.72
CA VAL A 335 -25.29 16.06 18.55
C VAL A 335 -26.72 15.97 18.02
N PRO A 336 -26.96 15.28 16.89
CA PRO A 336 -28.27 15.20 16.24
C PRO A 336 -29.28 14.32 17.00
#